data_AF-A0A9Q3Q653-F1
#
_entry.id   AF-A0A9Q3Q653-F1
#
_cell.length_a   1.000
_cell.length_b   1.000
_cell.length_c   1.000
_cell.angle_alpha   90.00
_cell.angle_beta   90.00
_cell.angle_gamma   90.00
#
_symmetry.space_group_name_H-M   'P 1'
#
loop_
_entity.id
_entity.type
_entity.pdbx_description
1 polymer ?
#
loop_
_entity_poly.entity_id
_entity_poly.type
_entity_poly.pdbx_seq_one_letter_code
_entity_poly.pdbx_strand_id
1 'polypeptide(L)'
;MELVCYIYGLFIDVPSITDYWITARLNTEFKGHASIWYTEMKEIHGRRNWPWWKSQIIQKYSNGTWIWQNTMSFENDKYSVDKDPYEWCLR
;
A
#
# COMPACT_ATOMS: atom_id res chain seq x y z
N MET A 1 -3.86 -0.14 -6.87
CA MET A 1 -4.66 -1.37 -6.68
C MET A 1 -3.81 -2.63 -6.52
N GLU A 2 -2.66 -2.73 -7.20
CA GLU A 2 -1.82 -3.93 -7.18
C GLU A 2 -1.30 -4.32 -5.79
N LEU A 3 -0.91 -3.37 -4.94
CA LEU A 3 -0.41 -3.67 -3.60
C LEU A 3 -1.42 -4.40 -2.70
N VAL A 4 -2.70 -4.06 -2.79
CA VAL A 4 -3.75 -4.70 -1.96
C VAL A 4 -3.98 -6.12 -2.44
N CYS A 5 -4.06 -6.35 -3.76
CA CYS A 5 -4.19 -7.70 -4.33
C CYS A 5 -2.94 -8.55 -4.09
N TYR A 6 -1.73 -7.97 -4.15
CA TYR A 6 -0.47 -8.68 -3.93
C TYR A 6 -0.28 -9.07 -2.46
N ILE A 7 -0.63 -8.18 -1.52
CA ILE A 7 -0.64 -8.48 -0.08
C ILE A 7 -1.72 -9.53 0.24
N TYR A 8 -2.92 -9.42 -0.35
CA TYR A 8 -3.94 -10.44 -0.17
C TYR A 8 -3.50 -11.81 -0.73
N GLY A 9 -2.87 -11.86 -1.91
CA GLY A 9 -2.39 -13.10 -2.52
C GLY A 9 -1.19 -13.73 -1.80
N LEU A 10 -0.29 -12.94 -1.23
CA LEU A 10 0.90 -13.43 -0.50
C LEU A 10 0.57 -14.03 0.88
N PHE A 11 -0.53 -13.61 1.52
CA PHE A 11 -0.85 -13.98 2.89
C PHE A 11 -2.11 -14.86 3.04
N ILE A 12 -2.78 -15.24 1.94
CA ILE A 12 -4.01 -16.05 1.97
C ILE A 12 -3.78 -17.54 2.22
N ASP A 13 -2.61 -18.11 1.86
CA ASP A 13 -2.46 -19.57 1.77
C ASP A 13 -1.33 -20.20 2.62
N VAL A 14 -0.74 -19.47 3.57
CA VAL A 14 0.33 -20.05 4.40
C VAL A 14 -0.11 -20.17 5.86
N PRO A 15 -0.74 -21.30 6.25
CA PRO A 15 -1.32 -21.50 7.59
C PRO A 15 -0.29 -21.52 8.73
N SER A 16 1.01 -21.39 8.44
CA SER A 16 2.10 -21.46 9.42
C SER A 16 2.93 -20.19 9.55
N ILE A 17 2.56 -19.07 8.91
CA ILE A 17 3.33 -17.83 9.04
C ILE A 17 2.96 -17.12 10.35
N THR A 18 3.91 -17.11 11.28
CA THR A 18 3.84 -16.34 12.52
C THR A 18 3.67 -14.83 12.26
N ASP A 19 2.89 -14.13 13.09
CA ASP A 19 2.70 -12.66 13.02
C ASP A 19 4.00 -11.86 12.91
N TYR A 20 5.07 -12.36 13.54
CA TYR A 20 6.41 -11.80 13.45
C TYR A 20 6.94 -11.74 12.01
N TRP A 21 6.76 -12.80 11.23
CA TRP A 21 7.21 -12.87 9.84
C TRP A 21 6.39 -11.97 8.92
N ILE A 22 5.09 -11.90 9.15
CA ILE A 22 4.19 -11.01 8.41
C ILE A 22 4.60 -9.55 8.63
N THR A 23 4.74 -9.16 9.90
CA THR A 23 5.14 -7.78 10.25
C THR A 23 6.56 -7.45 9.80
N ALA A 24 7.50 -8.40 9.84
CA ALA A 24 8.83 -8.22 9.27
C ALA A 24 8.76 -7.92 7.77
N ARG A 25 7.99 -8.71 7.02
CA ARG A 25 7.81 -8.56 5.57
C ARG A 25 7.08 -7.28 5.19
N LEU A 26 6.12 -6.81 5.99
CA LEU A 26 5.48 -5.51 5.74
C LEU A 26 6.49 -4.35 5.71
N ASN A 27 7.58 -4.38 6.51
CA ASN A 27 8.62 -3.35 6.42
C ASN A 27 9.34 -3.36 5.05
N THR A 28 9.46 -4.51 4.40
CA THR A 28 10.13 -4.62 3.09
C THR A 28 9.19 -4.33 1.92
N GLU A 29 7.90 -4.66 2.08
CA GLU A 29 6.90 -4.45 1.02
C GLU A 29 6.42 -2.99 0.95
N PHE A 30 6.32 -2.31 2.10
CA PHE A 30 5.96 -0.89 2.11
C PHE A 30 7.14 -0.01 1.69
N LYS A 31 6.92 0.82 0.66
CA LYS A 31 7.89 1.77 0.13
C LYS A 31 7.34 3.18 0.14
N GLY A 32 8.24 4.17 0.16
CA GLY A 32 7.89 5.60 0.15
C GLY A 32 6.89 5.97 1.25
N HIS A 33 5.79 6.62 0.88
CA HIS A 33 4.78 7.09 1.83
C HIS A 33 4.10 5.95 2.63
N ALA A 34 4.05 4.73 2.10
CA ALA A 34 3.51 3.59 2.84
C ALA A 34 4.46 3.12 3.96
N SER A 35 5.77 3.23 3.74
CA SER A 35 6.78 2.89 4.75
C SER A 35 6.75 3.86 5.92
N ILE A 36 6.58 5.16 5.63
CA ILE A 36 6.47 6.20 6.66
C ILE A 36 5.24 5.94 7.52
N TRP A 37 4.07 5.77 6.89
CA TRP A 37 2.83 5.45 7.59
C TRP A 37 2.94 4.19 8.47
N TYR A 38 3.56 3.13 7.95
CA TYR A 38 3.73 1.88 8.71
C TYR A 38 4.64 2.07 9.94
N THR A 39 5.69 2.87 9.81
CA THR A 39 6.62 3.17 10.90
C THR A 39 5.94 3.98 12.00
N GLU A 40 5.23 5.05 11.64
CA GLU A 40 4.45 5.87 12.57
C GLU A 40 3.40 5.04 13.31
N MET A 41 2.67 4.18 12.60
CA MET A 41 1.67 3.30 13.20
C MET A 41 2.30 2.32 14.20
N LYS A 42 3.50 1.80 13.93
CA LYS A 42 4.24 0.94 14.85
C LYS A 42 4.69 1.69 16.10
N GLU A 43 5.12 2.94 15.97
CA GLU A 43 5.54 3.77 17.10
C GLU A 43 4.36 4.09 18.03
N ILE A 44 3.20 4.42 17.47
CA ILE A 44 2.01 4.79 18.24
C ILE A 44 1.36 3.58 18.89
N HIS A 45 1.17 2.49 18.14
CA HIS A 45 0.36 1.35 18.58
C HIS A 45 1.18 0.16 19.09
N GLY A 46 2.50 0.18 18.92
CA GLY A 46 3.41 -0.90 19.32
C GLY A 46 3.27 -2.16 18.46
N ARG A 47 3.69 -3.30 19.01
CA ARG A 47 3.50 -4.60 18.35
C ARG A 47 2.03 -5.03 18.41
N ARG A 48 1.44 -5.22 17.23
CA ARG A 48 0.06 -5.71 17.05
C ARG A 48 0.06 -6.96 16.17
N ASN A 49 -0.98 -7.78 16.34
CA ASN A 49 -1.16 -9.01 15.58
C ASN A 49 -1.54 -8.73 14.12
N TRP A 50 -1.41 -9.74 13.26
CA TRP A 50 -1.73 -9.59 11.84
C TRP A 50 -3.19 -9.17 11.56
N PRO A 51 -4.22 -9.73 12.23
CA PRO A 51 -5.60 -9.31 12.00
C PRO A 51 -5.83 -7.81 12.19
N TRP A 52 -5.19 -7.21 13.20
CA TRP A 52 -5.26 -5.77 13.43
C TRP A 52 -4.58 -4.99 12.30
N TRP A 53 -3.36 -5.37 11.91
CA TRP A 53 -2.64 -4.74 10.81
C TRP A 53 -3.41 -4.82 9.50
N LYS A 54 -4.00 -5.97 9.20
CA LYS A 54 -4.85 -6.17 8.03
C LYS A 54 -6.01 -5.18 8.01
N SER A 55 -6.71 -5.00 9.15
CA SER A 55 -7.79 -4.02 9.26
C SER A 55 -7.30 -2.58 9.00
N GLN A 56 -6.16 -2.18 9.56
CA GLN A 56 -5.61 -0.84 9.36
C GLN A 56 -5.18 -0.59 7.91
N ILE A 57 -4.56 -1.58 7.27
CA ILE A 57 -4.14 -1.50 5.86
C ILE A 57 -5.37 -1.34 4.97
N ILE A 58 -6.41 -2.14 5.19
CA ILE A 58 -7.68 -2.03 4.45
C ILE A 58 -8.32 -0.67 4.69
N GLN A 59 -8.37 -0.19 5.93
CA GLN A 59 -8.95 1.11 6.24
C GLN A 59 -8.19 2.26 5.58
N LYS A 60 -6.85 2.18 5.49
CA LYS A 60 -6.01 3.22 4.90
C LYS A 60 -6.04 3.22 3.37
N TYR A 61 -5.91 2.04 2.75
CA TYR A 61 -5.67 1.88 1.31
C TYR A 61 -6.86 1.32 0.52
N SER A 62 -7.94 0.93 1.19
CA SER A 62 -9.19 0.53 0.56
C SER A 62 -10.36 1.46 0.92
N ASN A 63 -10.05 2.66 1.45
CA ASN A 63 -11.06 3.70 1.66
C ASN A 63 -11.54 4.24 0.30
N GLY A 64 -12.84 4.45 0.14
CA GLY A 64 -13.45 5.03 -1.06
C GLY A 64 -12.81 6.35 -1.48
N THR A 65 -12.41 7.20 -0.53
CA THR A 65 -11.68 8.45 -0.82
C THR A 65 -10.30 8.20 -1.44
N TRP A 66 -9.56 7.20 -0.93
CA TRP A 66 -8.23 6.86 -1.45
C TRP A 66 -8.34 6.22 -2.84
N ILE A 67 -9.32 5.34 -3.02
CA ILE A 67 -9.63 4.74 -4.32
C ILE A 67 -9.95 5.84 -5.32
N TRP A 68 -10.85 6.77 -4.97
CA TRP A 68 -11.22 7.89 -5.82
C TRP A 68 -10.03 8.80 -6.17
N GLN A 69 -9.19 9.16 -5.19
CA GLN A 69 -7.99 9.96 -5.42
C GLN A 69 -7.00 9.29 -6.37
N ASN A 70 -6.82 7.97 -6.25
CA ASN A 70 -5.96 7.21 -7.16
C ASN A 70 -6.57 7.11 -8.56
N THR A 71 -7.87 6.87 -8.67
CA THR A 71 -8.57 6.86 -9.96
C THR A 71 -8.45 8.22 -10.65
N MET A 72 -8.69 9.32 -9.93
CA MET A 72 -8.52 10.67 -10.46
C MET A 72 -7.07 10.97 -10.85
N SER A 73 -6.09 10.55 -10.04
CA SER A 73 -4.67 10.74 -10.37
C SER A 73 -4.29 9.98 -11.65
N PHE A 74 -4.77 8.75 -11.81
CA PHE A 74 -4.57 7.96 -13.02
C PHE A 74 -5.29 8.58 -14.24
N GLU A 75 -6.52 9.04 -14.09
CA GLU A 75 -7.28 9.69 -15.17
C GLU A 75 -6.64 11.02 -15.60
N ASN A 76 -6.06 11.76 -14.65
CA ASN A 76 -5.34 13.01 -14.91
C ASN A 76 -3.92 12.76 -15.46
N ASP A 77 -3.39 11.55 -15.31
CA ASP A 77 -2.13 11.13 -15.90
C ASP A 77 -2.28 10.59 -17.34
N LYS A 78 -3.29 11.09 -18.04
CA LYS A 78 -3.38 10.89 -19.49
C LYS A 78 -2.28 11.68 -20.19
N TYR A 79 -1.60 11.00 -21.10
CA TYR A 79 -0.69 11.61 -22.05
C TYR A 79 -1.39 12.76 -22.78
N SER A 80 -0.89 13.99 -22.58
CA SER A 80 -1.34 15.16 -23.32
C SER A 80 -0.39 15.40 -24.47
N VAL A 81 -0.91 15.59 -25.68
CA VAL A 81 -0.13 15.89 -26.89
C VAL A 81 0.68 17.19 -26.73
N ASP A 82 0.26 18.07 -25.81
CA ASP A 82 0.93 19.33 -25.49
C ASP A 82 2.14 19.19 -24.56
N LYS A 83 2.41 17.99 -24.02
CA LYS A 83 3.56 17.72 -23.13
C LYS A 83 4.63 16.95 -23.87
N ASP A 84 5.89 17.28 -23.61
CA ASP A 84 7.01 16.54 -24.16
C ASP A 84 6.95 15.06 -23.71
N PRO A 85 7.04 14.08 -24.63
CA PRO A 85 6.92 12.67 -24.30
C PRO A 85 7.96 12.17 -23.30
N TYR A 86 9.14 12.79 -23.27
CA TYR A 86 10.22 12.45 -22.35
C TYR A 86 9.89 12.92 -20.93
N GLU A 87 9.28 14.10 -20.76
CA GLU A 87 8.85 14.59 -19.46
C GLU A 87 7.65 13.83 -18.88
N TRP A 88 6.78 13.27 -19.73
CA TRP A 88 5.65 12.45 -19.28
C TRP A 88 6.09 11.06 -18.81
N CYS A 89 7.02 10.42 -19.52
CA CYS A 89 7.53 9.08 -19.17
C CYS A 89 8.41 9.03 -17.90
N LEU A 90 8.87 10.18 -17.41
CA LEU A 90 9.78 10.28 -16.25
C LEU A 90 9.08 10.70 -14.95
N ARG A 91 7.75 10.81 -14.93
CA ARG A 91 6.96 11.19 -13.75
C ARG A 91 6.68 10.04 -12.78
#